data_AF-A0A5J4QSG0-F1
#
_entry.id   AF-A0A5J4QSG0-F1
#
_cell.length_a   1.000
_cell.length_b   1.000
_cell.length_c   1.000
_cell.angle_alpha   90.00
_cell.angle_beta   90.00
_cell.angle_gamma   90.00
#
_symmetry.space_group_name_H-M   'P 1'
#
loop_
_entity.id
_entity.type
_entity.pdbx_description
1 polymer ?
#
loop_
_entity_poly.entity_id
_entity_poly.type
_entity_poly.pdbx_seq_one_letter_code
_entity_poly.pdbx_strand_id
1 'polypeptide(L)'
;MEAILSHYFSGLENPRVQGRCHRLLSDILLTALCTYITGGVDYQDMHLFAKERGKQLRGLLHFPNGAPSADTYERVFKLIKADSLQEILETYGKEILNCLAEKQI
;
A
#
# COMPACT_ATOMS: atom_id res chain seq x y z
N MET A 1 -0.82 -18.34 4.16
CA MET A 1 -1.85 -17.29 4.00
C MET A 1 -1.35 -16.43 2.86
N GLU A 2 -1.73 -16.75 1.63
CA GLU A 2 -1.31 -15.95 0.48
C GLU A 2 -1.83 -14.52 0.65
N ALA A 3 -1.00 -13.58 0.24
CA ALA A 3 -1.11 -12.16 0.51
C ALA A 3 -2.26 -11.53 -0.30
N ILE A 4 -3.52 -11.85 0.04
CA ILE A 4 -4.72 -11.26 -0.59
C ILE A 4 -4.58 -9.73 -0.60
N LEU A 5 -4.05 -9.15 0.48
CA LEU A 5 -3.79 -7.70 0.61
C LEU A 5 -2.86 -7.11 -0.46
N SER A 6 -1.87 -7.86 -0.93
CA SER A 6 -0.93 -7.38 -1.95
C SER A 6 -1.56 -7.31 -3.34
N HIS A 7 -2.64 -8.07 -3.58
CA HIS A 7 -3.36 -8.09 -4.85
C HIS A 7 -4.39 -6.96 -4.99
N TYR A 8 -4.84 -6.31 -3.91
CA TYR A 8 -5.86 -5.26 -4.04
C TYR A 8 -5.41 -4.04 -4.83
N PHE A 9 -4.10 -3.84 -4.98
CA PHE A 9 -3.56 -2.77 -5.82
C PHE A 9 -3.21 -3.24 -7.24
N SER A 10 -3.57 -4.47 -7.64
CA SER A 10 -3.23 -5.00 -8.98
C SER A 10 -3.95 -4.28 -10.11
N GLY A 11 -5.13 -3.69 -9.85
CA GLY A 11 -5.87 -2.90 -10.82
C GLY A 11 -5.30 -1.49 -11.06
N LEU A 12 -4.36 -1.05 -10.23
CA LEU A 12 -3.75 0.27 -10.40
C LEU A 12 -2.58 0.19 -11.40
N GLU A 13 -2.68 0.93 -12.50
CA GLU A 13 -1.55 1.11 -13.42
C GLU A 13 -0.35 1.69 -12.65
N ASN A 14 0.84 1.14 -12.87
CA ASN A 14 2.05 1.65 -12.24
C ASN A 14 2.61 2.83 -13.06
N PRO A 15 2.45 4.09 -12.61
CA PRO A 15 2.84 5.26 -13.40
C PRO A 15 4.37 5.50 -13.39
N ARG A 16 5.12 4.66 -12.67
CA ARG A 16 6.56 4.81 -12.50
C ARG A 16 7.30 4.15 -13.67
N VAL A 17 8.45 4.69 -14.02
CA VAL A 17 9.25 4.17 -15.13
C VAL A 17 9.70 2.73 -14.89
N GLN A 18 9.36 1.83 -15.82
CA GLN A 18 9.80 0.43 -15.80
C GLN A 18 11.33 0.33 -15.76
N GLY A 19 11.86 -0.65 -15.03
CA GLY A 19 13.31 -0.84 -14.85
C GLY A 19 14.00 0.15 -13.91
N ARG A 20 13.32 1.21 -13.45
CA ARG A 20 13.83 2.18 -12.45
C ARG A 20 13.10 2.09 -11.10
N CYS A 21 12.42 0.97 -10.86
CA CYS A 21 11.58 0.74 -9.69
C CYS A 21 12.14 -0.39 -8.83
N HIS A 22 12.80 -0.04 -7.73
CA HIS A 22 13.32 -1.02 -6.77
C HIS A 22 12.32 -1.36 -5.65
N ARG A 23 11.19 -0.66 -5.57
CA ARG A 23 10.14 -0.89 -4.56
C ARG A 23 8.87 -1.38 -5.23
N LEU A 24 8.22 -2.38 -4.64
CA LEU A 24 6.91 -2.83 -5.11
C LEU A 24 5.89 -1.70 -4.93
N LEU A 25 5.03 -1.50 -5.93
CA LEU A 25 3.99 -0.46 -5.84
C LEU A 25 2.98 -0.83 -4.73
N SER A 26 2.59 -2.09 -4.67
CA SER A 26 1.70 -2.63 -3.64
C SER A 26 2.23 -2.40 -2.23
N ASP A 27 3.52 -2.64 -1.97
CA ASP A 27 4.14 -2.36 -0.67
C ASP A 27 4.06 -0.88 -0.29
N ILE A 28 4.28 0.03 -1.25
CA ILE A 28 4.20 1.48 -1.03
C ILE A 28 2.77 1.88 -0.65
N LEU A 29 1.79 1.42 -1.44
CA LEU A 29 0.39 1.77 -1.25
C LEU A 29 -0.19 1.18 0.03
N LEU A 30 0.11 -0.08 0.32
CA LEU A 30 -0.34 -0.74 1.53
C LEU A 30 0.29 -0.08 2.78
N THR A 31 1.56 0.30 2.71
CA THR A 31 2.20 1.04 3.81
C THR A 31 1.47 2.35 4.07
N ALA A 32 1.19 3.13 3.03
CA ALA A 32 0.49 4.40 3.16
C ALA A 32 -0.90 4.23 3.78
N LEU A 33 -1.67 3.26 3.29
CA LEU A 33 -3.00 2.94 3.82
C LEU A 33 -2.93 2.56 5.31
N CYS A 34 -2.04 1.64 5.68
CA CYS A 34 -1.88 1.23 7.08
C CYS A 34 -1.41 2.40 7.96
N THR A 35 -0.55 3.28 7.44
CA THR A 35 -0.08 4.46 8.16
C THR A 35 -1.25 5.38 8.51
N TYR A 36 -2.10 5.71 7.53
CA TYR A 36 -3.28 6.56 7.77
C TYR A 36 -4.33 5.92 8.67
N ILE A 37 -4.62 4.62 8.50
CA ILE A 37 -5.58 3.90 9.37
C ILE A 37 -5.10 3.87 10.83
N THR A 38 -3.78 3.87 11.05
CA THR A 38 -3.17 3.87 12.38
C THR A 38 -2.84 5.26 12.91
N GLY A 39 -3.26 6.33 12.21
CA GLY A 39 -3.18 7.71 12.68
C GLY A 39 -1.93 8.48 12.27
N GLY A 40 -1.05 7.91 11.45
CA GLY A 40 0.01 8.68 10.78
C GLY A 40 -0.55 9.56 9.66
N VAL A 41 0.13 10.66 9.34
CA VAL A 41 -0.43 11.72 8.49
C VAL A 41 0.48 12.15 7.35
N ASP A 42 1.75 11.78 7.36
CA ASP A 42 2.71 12.23 6.36
C ASP A 42 3.65 11.12 5.83
N TYR A 43 4.55 11.50 4.92
CA TYR A 43 5.51 10.58 4.32
C TYR A 43 6.61 10.11 5.29
N GLN A 44 6.91 10.88 6.34
CA GLN A 44 7.85 10.47 7.38
C GLN A 44 7.22 9.37 8.25
N ASP A 45 5.94 9.50 8.58
CA ASP A 45 5.18 8.47 9.27
C ASP A 45 5.13 7.18 8.45
N MET A 46 4.96 7.26 7.12
CA MET A 46 5.01 6.08 6.25
C MET A 46 6.38 5.39 6.28
N HIS A 47 7.46 6.18 6.24
CA HIS A 47 8.81 5.65 6.37
C HIS A 47 9.03 4.97 7.72
N LEU A 48 8.58 5.60 8.81
CA LEU A 48 8.69 5.08 10.17
C LEU A 48 7.89 3.78 10.31
N PHE A 49 6.65 3.76 9.83
CA PHE A 49 5.81 2.57 9.79
C PHE A 49 6.49 1.42 9.05
N ALA A 50 7.03 1.66 7.85
CA ALA A 50 7.73 0.64 7.08
C ALA A 50 8.94 0.07 7.84
N LYS A 51 9.67 0.92 8.55
CA LYS A 51 10.88 0.53 9.31
C LYS A 51 10.53 -0.26 10.56
N GLU A 52 9.52 0.16 11.31
CA GLU A 52 9.17 -0.40 12.62
C GLU A 52 8.23 -1.60 12.51
N ARG A 53 7.21 -1.50 11.66
CA ARG A 53 6.11 -2.48 11.54
C ARG A 53 6.26 -3.39 10.33
N GLY A 54 7.05 -3.01 9.32
CA GLY A 54 7.25 -3.80 8.11
C GLY A 54 7.69 -5.25 8.35
N LYS A 55 8.59 -5.48 9.32
CA LYS A 55 9.03 -6.84 9.69
C LYS A 55 7.92 -7.66 10.34
N GLN A 56 7.03 -7.02 11.10
CA GLN A 56 5.91 -7.68 11.78
C GLN A 56 4.81 -8.05 10.79
N LEU A 57 4.67 -7.27 9.71
CA LEU A 57 3.71 -7.50 8.63
C LEU A 57 4.30 -8.33 7.48
N ARG A 58 5.32 -9.16 7.75
CA ARG A 58 5.89 -10.08 6.76
C ARG A 58 4.78 -11.03 6.26
N GLY A 59 4.58 -11.04 4.95
CA GLY A 59 3.47 -11.72 4.28
C GLY A 59 2.41 -10.76 3.74
N LEU A 60 2.35 -9.53 4.25
CA LEU A 60 1.57 -8.43 3.66
C LEU A 60 2.48 -7.44 2.95
N LEU A 61 3.59 -7.09 3.61
CA LEU A 61 4.65 -6.23 3.10
C LEU A 61 5.92 -7.05 2.87
N HIS A 62 6.51 -6.92 1.69
CA HIS A 62 7.67 -7.73 1.28
C HIS A 62 8.99 -6.97 1.38
N PHE A 63 9.01 -5.71 0.93
CA PHE A 63 10.18 -4.83 0.95
C PHE A 63 11.47 -5.50 0.45
N PRO A 64 11.51 -6.04 -0.78
CA PRO A 64 12.64 -6.86 -1.28
C PRO A 64 13.99 -6.13 -1.23
N ASN A 65 13.98 -4.80 -1.32
CA ASN A 65 15.20 -3.99 -1.26
C ASN A 65 15.32 -3.20 0.06
N GLY A 66 14.49 -3.49 1.07
CA GLY A 66 14.33 -2.71 2.31
C GLY A 66 13.13 -1.74 2.35
N ALA A 67 12.98 -1.01 3.46
CA ALA A 67 11.92 -0.02 3.64
C ALA A 67 12.08 1.17 2.68
N PRO A 68 11.02 1.67 2.03
CA PRO A 68 11.06 2.90 1.25
C PRO A 68 11.34 4.13 2.13
N SER A 69 12.00 5.16 1.59
CA SER A 69 12.17 6.47 2.25
C SER A 69 10.93 7.35 2.07
N ALA A 70 10.80 8.41 2.88
CA ALA A 70 9.77 9.44 2.70
C ALA A 70 9.75 10.00 1.26
N ASP A 71 10.91 10.35 0.70
CA ASP A 71 11.05 10.82 -0.69
C ASP A 71 10.55 9.79 -1.71
N THR A 72 10.68 8.50 -1.39
CA THR A 72 10.14 7.45 -2.25
C THR A 72 8.62 7.49 -2.26
N TYR A 73 7.98 7.63 -1.09
CA TYR A 73 6.52 7.78 -1.01
C TYR A 73 6.06 9.03 -1.76
N GLU A 74 6.68 10.18 -1.47
CA GLU A 74 6.35 11.46 -2.12
C GLU A 74 6.42 11.35 -3.65
N ARG A 75 7.52 10.81 -4.18
CA ARG A 75 7.71 10.67 -5.63
C ARG A 75 6.64 9.76 -6.25
N VAL A 76 6.24 8.69 -5.56
CA VAL A 76 5.20 7.79 -6.09
C VAL A 76 3.83 8.44 -6.02
N PHE A 77 3.45 9.06 -4.90
CA PHE A 77 2.14 9.70 -4.75
C PHE A 77 1.98 10.94 -5.65
N LYS A 78 3.05 11.63 -6.02
CA LYS A 78 3.02 12.68 -7.05
C LYS A 78 2.64 12.18 -8.45
N LEU A 79 2.87 10.90 -8.73
CA LEU A 79 2.58 10.30 -10.04
C LEU A 79 1.22 9.59 -10.09
N ILE A 80 0.67 9.23 -8.94
CA ILE A 80 -0.61 8.52 -8.86
C ILE A 80 -1.75 9.53 -8.99
N LYS A 81 -2.69 9.25 -9.89
CA LYS A 81 -3.92 10.02 -10.01
C LYS A 81 -4.82 9.73 -8.82
N ALA A 82 -5.37 10.78 -8.21
CA ALA A 82 -6.28 10.67 -7.07
C ALA A 82 -7.49 9.78 -7.40
N ASP A 83 -8.11 9.98 -8.56
CA ASP A 83 -9.28 9.22 -9.00
C ASP A 83 -8.99 7.71 -9.10
N SER A 84 -7.82 7.34 -9.65
CA SER A 84 -7.43 5.93 -9.77
C SER A 84 -7.17 5.29 -8.40
N LEU A 85 -6.62 6.06 -7.45
CA LEU A 85 -6.43 5.59 -6.09
C LEU A 85 -7.77 5.46 -5.33
N GLN A 86 -8.71 6.39 -5.55
CA GLN A 86 -10.04 6.31 -4.99
C GLN A 86 -10.78 5.06 -5.52
N GLU A 87 -10.81 4.87 -6.84
CA GLU A 87 -11.50 3.76 -7.49
C GLU A 87 -11.02 2.40 -6.98
N ILE A 88 -9.70 2.22 -6.85
CA ILE A 88 -9.13 0.95 -6.38
C ILE A 88 -9.43 0.72 -4.89
N LEU A 89 -9.42 1.78 -4.07
CA LEU A 89 -9.75 1.69 -2.65
C LEU A 89 -11.25 1.44 -2.41
N GLU A 90 -12.13 2.03 -3.21
CA GLU A 90 -13.57 1.75 -3.15
C GLU A 90 -13.88 0.30 -3.55
N THR A 91 -13.26 -0.18 -4.62
CA THR A 91 -13.40 -1.56 -5.08
C THR A 91 -12.94 -2.53 -4.01
N TYR A 92 -11.74 -2.34 -3.47
CA TYR A 92 -11.22 -3.13 -2.36
C TYR A 92 -12.13 -3.05 -1.12
N GLY A 93 -12.52 -1.84 -0.71
CA GLY A 93 -13.37 -1.64 0.46
C GLY A 93 -14.66 -2.45 0.36
N LYS A 94 -15.30 -2.48 -0.81
CA LYS A 94 -16.49 -3.31 -1.06
C LYS A 94 -16.19 -4.80 -0.93
N GLU A 95 -15.06 -5.28 -1.45
CA GLU A 95 -14.65 -6.69 -1.32
C GLU A 95 -14.41 -7.10 0.14
N ILE A 96 -13.78 -6.23 0.95
CA ILE A 96 -13.64 -6.47 2.40
C ILE A 96 -15.01 -6.57 3.04
N LEU A 97 -15.89 -5.59 2.76
CA LEU A 97 -17.22 -5.53 3.37
C LEU A 97 -18.04 -6.78 3.04
N ASN A 98 -17.98 -7.27 1.79
CA ASN A 98 -18.62 -8.52 1.39
C ASN A 98 -18.06 -9.71 2.18
N CYS A 99 -16.74 -9.79 2.33
CA CYS A 99 -16.08 -10.85 3.09
C CYS A 99 -16.47 -10.84 4.58
N LEU A 100 -16.60 -9.65 5.18
CA LEU A 100 -17.04 -9.49 6.57
C LEU A 100 -18.51 -9.84 6.75
N ALA A 101 -19.37 -9.40 5.82
CA ALA A 101 -20.80 -9.72 5.82
C ALA A 101 -21.05 -11.23 5.73
N GLU A 102 -20.31 -11.95 4.88
CA GLU A 102 -20.36 -13.42 4.81
C GLU A 102 -19.99 -14.09 6.14
N LYS A 103 -19.11 -13.46 6.91
CA LYS A 103 -18.63 -13.95 8.21
C LYS A 103 -19.45 -13.45 9.40
N GLN A 104 -20.48 -12.63 9.15
CA GLN A 104 -21.31 -11.99 10.19
C GLN A 104 -20.50 -11.16 11.20
N ILE A 105 -19.45 -10.46 10.72
CA ILE A 105 -18.67 -9.47 11.49
C ILE A 105 -18.98 -8.08 10.96
#